data_AF-A0AAV6N8A3-F1
#
_entry.id   AF-A0AAV6N8A3-F1
#
_cell.length_a   1.000
_cell.length_b   1.000
_cell.length_c   1.000
_cell.angle_alpha   90.00
_cell.angle_beta   90.00
_cell.angle_gamma   90.00
#
_symmetry.space_group_name_H-M   'P 1'
#
loop_
_entity.id
_entity.type
_entity.pdbx_description
1 polymer ?
#
loop_
_entity_poly.entity_id
_entity_poly.type
_entity_poly.pdbx_seq_one_letter_code
_entity_poly.pdbx_strand_id
1 'polypeptide(L)'
;MIKERNGGTEMMQHRVVVVAAESSGAIVVLKFEFGGLGKQAPIPIAEFFKRPQSDRKISVKTNWRRPKGIDSRVRRKFKGCTLMPNIGYGTDKKTRHYLPNGFKKFVVHNVNELELLMMHNRTYCAEIAHDVSTKKRKEIVERAAQLDVVVTNKLARLRSQEDE
;
A
#
# COMPACT_ATOMS: atom_id res chain seq x y z
N MET A 1 -27.74 16.19 6.40
CA MET A 1 -27.46 15.56 7.71
C MET A 1 -26.21 14.70 7.58
N ILE A 2 -25.03 15.31 7.74
CA ILE A 2 -23.74 14.63 7.59
C ILE A 2 -23.38 14.14 9.00
N LYS A 3 -23.43 12.83 9.23
CA LYS A 3 -22.93 12.23 10.47
C LYS A 3 -21.40 12.29 10.42
N GLU A 4 -20.83 13.28 11.11
CA GLU A 4 -19.41 13.28 11.47
C GLU A 4 -19.12 12.00 12.27
N ARG A 5 -18.39 11.06 11.68
CA ARG A 5 -17.80 9.95 12.43
C ARG A 5 -16.45 10.44 12.91
N ASN A 6 -16.41 10.92 14.15
CA ASN A 6 -15.18 11.15 14.91
C ASN A 6 -14.48 9.80 15.14
N GLY A 7 -13.59 9.43 14.23
CA GLY A 7 -12.65 8.33 14.40
C GLY A 7 -11.32 8.88 14.89
N GLY A 8 -11.14 8.93 16.21
CA GLY A 8 -9.89 9.32 16.84
C GLY A 8 -8.73 8.46 16.35
N THR A 9 -7.62 9.12 16.00
CA THR A 9 -6.32 8.48 15.81
C THR A 9 -5.76 8.11 17.17
N GLU A 10 -6.03 6.89 17.62
CA GLU A 10 -5.34 6.31 18.76
C GLU A 10 -3.89 6.00 18.33
N MET A 11 -3.00 6.89 18.73
CA MET A 11 -1.55 6.72 18.59
C MET A 11 -1.15 5.46 19.35
N MET A 12 -0.42 4.56 18.66
CA MET A 12 0.19 3.38 19.24
C MET A 12 1.02 3.77 20.46
N GLN A 13 0.51 3.54 21.67
CA GLN A 13 1.30 3.60 22.88
C GLN A 13 1.99 2.25 23.05
N HIS A 14 3.32 2.25 22.98
CA HIS A 14 4.13 1.11 23.39
C HIS A 14 3.99 0.95 24.91
N ARG A 15 3.19 -0.02 25.38
CA ARG A 15 3.26 -0.47 26.77
C ARG A 15 4.27 -1.61 26.86
N VAL A 16 5.45 -1.31 27.42
CA VAL A 16 6.41 -2.31 27.89
C VAL A 16 5.84 -2.90 29.18
N VAL A 17 5.43 -4.17 29.17
CA VAL A 17 5.08 -4.88 30.40
C VAL A 17 6.34 -5.59 30.88
N VAL A 18 6.93 -5.10 31.97
CA VAL A 18 7.99 -5.79 32.70
C VAL A 18 7.32 -6.81 33.63
N VAL A 19 7.53 -8.11 33.40
CA VAL A 19 7.12 -9.16 34.34
C VAL A 19 8.34 -9.53 35.19
N ALA A 20 8.11 -9.66 36.51
CA ALA A 20 9.09 -9.69 37.59
C ALA A 20 10.20 -10.76 37.47
N ALA A 21 11.32 -10.46 38.14
CA ALA A 21 12.52 -11.29 38.23
C ALA A 21 12.46 -12.26 39.43
N GLU A 22 12.77 -13.54 39.19
CA GLU A 22 13.21 -14.46 40.23
C GLU A 22 14.56 -15.10 39.86
N SER A 23 15.37 -15.28 40.89
CA SER A 23 16.80 -15.57 40.89
C SER A 23 17.11 -17.05 40.61
N SER A 24 17.09 -17.47 39.35
CA SER A 24 17.87 -18.63 38.88
C SER A 24 17.74 -18.72 37.37
N GLY A 25 18.88 -18.83 36.68
CA GLY A 25 19.03 -18.61 35.24
C GLY A 25 17.94 -19.21 34.35
N ALA A 26 17.35 -18.38 33.51
CA ALA A 26 16.62 -18.77 32.32
C ALA A 26 16.59 -17.62 31.29
N ILE A 27 16.59 -18.01 30.03
CA ILE A 27 16.63 -17.20 28.81
C ILE A 27 15.51 -16.15 28.80
N VAL A 28 15.87 -14.89 28.52
CA VAL A 28 14.89 -13.79 28.32
C VAL A 28 14.16 -14.03 27.01
N VAL A 29 12.96 -14.62 27.08
CA VAL A 29 12.06 -14.72 25.93
C VAL A 29 11.25 -13.42 25.85
N LEU A 30 11.68 -12.50 25.00
CA LEU A 30 10.88 -11.33 24.62
C LEU A 30 9.65 -11.80 23.83
N LYS A 31 8.52 -11.97 24.51
CA LYS A 31 7.27 -12.35 23.87
C LYS A 31 6.55 -11.09 23.40
N PHE A 32 6.70 -10.77 22.12
CA PHE A 32 5.93 -9.72 21.46
C PHE A 32 4.55 -10.26 21.10
N GLU A 33 3.55 -9.97 21.92
CA GLU A 33 2.15 -10.20 21.54
C GLU A 33 1.72 -9.10 20.55
N PHE A 34 1.75 -9.42 19.26
CA PHE A 34 1.04 -8.65 18.25
C PHE A 34 -0.46 -8.86 18.47
N GLY A 35 -1.09 -7.94 19.21
CA GLY A 35 -2.53 -7.82 19.29
C GLY A 35 -3.11 -7.72 17.88
N GLY A 36 -3.72 -8.82 17.43
CA GLY A 36 -4.34 -8.93 16.12
C GLY A 36 -5.51 -7.97 15.99
N LEU A 37 -5.26 -6.81 15.36
CA LEU A 37 -6.32 -6.01 14.78
C LEU A 37 -6.78 -6.70 13.51
N GLY A 38 -7.86 -7.49 13.65
CA GLY A 38 -8.69 -7.99 12.56
C GLY A 38 -9.40 -6.86 11.80
N LYS A 39 -8.65 -5.88 11.30
CA LYS A 39 -9.13 -5.01 10.23
C LYS A 39 -8.95 -5.82 8.96
N GLN A 40 -10.06 -6.40 8.47
CA GLN A 40 -10.16 -6.79 7.07
C GLN A 40 -9.54 -5.65 6.27
N ALA A 41 -8.38 -5.90 5.64
CA ALA A 41 -7.82 -4.94 4.71
C ALA A 41 -8.96 -4.59 3.75
N PRO A 42 -9.27 -3.31 3.50
CA PRO A 42 -10.34 -2.96 2.59
C PRO A 42 -10.02 -3.64 1.26
N ILE A 43 -10.84 -4.63 0.91
CA ILE A 43 -10.71 -5.39 -0.33
C ILE A 43 -10.66 -4.33 -1.44
N PRO A 44 -9.62 -4.32 -2.30
CA PRO A 44 -9.42 -3.22 -3.21
C PRO A 44 -10.63 -3.10 -4.13
N ILE A 45 -11.36 -2.00 -3.98
CA ILE A 45 -12.53 -1.57 -4.78
C ILE A 45 -12.26 -1.60 -6.30
N ALA A 46 -11.00 -1.74 -6.71
CA ALA A 46 -10.54 -1.86 -8.08
C ALA A 46 -11.05 -3.12 -8.81
N GLU A 47 -11.31 -4.23 -8.10
CA GLU A 47 -11.78 -5.47 -8.75
C GLU A 47 -13.22 -5.37 -9.28
N PHE A 48 -14.02 -4.42 -8.80
CA PHE A 48 -15.45 -4.34 -9.06
C PHE A 48 -15.81 -3.63 -10.37
N PHE A 49 -14.88 -2.86 -10.97
CA PHE A 49 -15.15 -2.04 -12.15
C PHE A 49 -14.58 -2.64 -13.43
N LYS A 50 -15.00 -3.86 -13.76
CA LYS A 50 -14.67 -4.51 -15.03
C LYS A 50 -15.60 -4.03 -16.14
N ARG A 51 -15.05 -3.79 -17.33
CA ARG A 51 -15.85 -3.47 -18.52
C ARG A 51 -16.80 -4.65 -18.82
N PRO A 52 -18.10 -4.42 -19.06
CA PRO A 52 -19.01 -5.52 -19.38
C PRO A 52 -18.53 -6.26 -20.64
N GLN A 53 -18.65 -7.59 -20.62
CA GLN A 53 -18.27 -8.51 -21.69
C GLN A 53 -16.75 -8.65 -21.94
N SER A 54 -15.90 -8.11 -21.05
CA SER A 54 -14.44 -8.33 -21.13
C SER A 54 -14.05 -9.78 -20.85
N ASP A 55 -14.90 -10.51 -20.11
CA ASP A 55 -14.82 -11.93 -19.83
C ASP A 55 -15.08 -12.80 -21.08
N ARG A 56 -15.99 -12.36 -21.96
CA ARG A 56 -16.42 -13.13 -23.13
C ARG A 56 -15.57 -12.85 -24.38
N LYS A 57 -14.96 -11.67 -24.50
CA LYS A 57 -14.21 -11.25 -25.68
C LYS A 57 -12.84 -10.70 -25.30
N ILE A 58 -11.78 -11.35 -25.77
CA ILE A 58 -10.38 -10.95 -25.54
C ILE A 58 -10.11 -9.53 -26.11
N SER A 59 -10.77 -9.16 -27.21
CA SER A 59 -10.66 -7.81 -27.79
C SER A 59 -11.23 -6.71 -26.87
N VAL A 60 -12.14 -7.07 -25.97
CA VAL A 60 -12.72 -6.15 -24.98
C VAL A 60 -11.84 -6.18 -23.73
N LYS A 61 -10.89 -5.23 -23.67
CA LYS A 61 -10.01 -5.08 -22.51
C LYS A 61 -10.79 -4.82 -21.21
N THR A 62 -10.26 -5.29 -20.08
CA THR A 62 -10.84 -5.17 -18.73
C THR A 62 -11.00 -3.73 -18.24
N ASN A 63 -10.21 -2.79 -18.79
CA ASN A 63 -10.25 -1.38 -18.40
C ASN A 63 -11.66 -0.78 -18.56
N TRP A 64 -12.15 -0.11 -17.50
CA TRP A 64 -13.50 0.43 -17.45
C TRP A 64 -13.77 1.44 -18.57
N ARG A 65 -14.94 1.30 -19.20
CA ARG A 65 -15.50 2.28 -20.14
C ARG A 65 -16.99 2.41 -19.87
N ARG A 66 -17.48 3.66 -19.77
CA ARG A 66 -18.89 3.92 -19.53
C ARG A 66 -19.73 3.40 -20.72
N PRO A 67 -20.67 2.45 -20.51
CA PRO A 67 -21.51 1.93 -21.58
C PRO A 67 -22.50 3.01 -22.06
N LYS A 68 -22.58 3.21 -23.37
CA LYS A 68 -23.42 4.24 -24.00
C LYS A 68 -24.73 3.70 -24.60
N GLY A 69 -24.79 2.41 -24.95
CA GLY A 69 -25.93 1.80 -25.65
C GLY A 69 -27.24 1.82 -24.86
N ILE A 70 -28.36 1.96 -25.57
CA ILE A 70 -29.68 2.13 -24.96
C ILE A 70 -30.11 0.92 -24.13
N ASP A 71 -29.79 -0.29 -24.59
CA ASP A 71 -30.13 -1.59 -23.96
C ASP A 71 -29.06 -2.13 -23.01
N SER A 72 -28.02 -1.34 -22.71
CA SER A 72 -27.01 -1.77 -21.77
C SER A 72 -27.59 -1.93 -20.37
N ARG A 73 -27.60 -3.18 -19.87
CA ARG A 73 -28.03 -3.51 -18.51
C ARG A 73 -27.25 -2.76 -17.43
N VAL A 74 -25.95 -2.57 -17.64
CA VAL A 74 -25.06 -1.82 -16.73
C VAL A 74 -25.46 -0.33 -16.70
N ARG A 75 -25.74 0.28 -17.86
CA ARG A 75 -26.20 1.68 -17.94
C ARG A 75 -27.53 1.90 -17.22
N ARG A 76 -28.44 0.94 -17.35
CA ARG A 76 -29.76 0.93 -16.69
C ARG A 76 -29.71 0.51 -15.21
N LYS A 77 -28.53 0.19 -14.67
CA LYS A 77 -28.29 -0.18 -13.26
C LYS A 77 -29.09 -1.39 -12.77
N PHE A 78 -29.27 -2.40 -13.61
CA PHE A 78 -29.87 -3.66 -13.17
C PHE A 78 -29.01 -4.36 -12.11
N LYS A 79 -29.67 -5.03 -11.16
CA LYS A 79 -29.00 -5.90 -10.17
C LYS A 79 -28.31 -7.08 -10.87
N GLY A 80 -27.23 -7.58 -10.27
CA GLY A 80 -26.43 -8.70 -10.81
C GLY A 80 -25.50 -8.34 -11.98
N CYS A 81 -25.41 -7.05 -12.34
CA CYS A 81 -24.42 -6.56 -13.31
C CYS A 81 -23.24 -5.87 -12.60
N THR A 82 -22.14 -5.64 -13.33
CA THR A 82 -21.01 -4.85 -12.82
C THR A 82 -21.48 -3.45 -12.43
N LEU A 83 -21.02 -2.97 -11.27
CA LEU A 83 -21.37 -1.65 -10.77
C LEU A 83 -20.67 -0.57 -11.59
N MET A 84 -21.30 0.60 -11.68
CA MET A 84 -20.67 1.77 -12.32
C MET A 84 -19.84 2.56 -11.29
N PRO A 85 -18.63 3.02 -11.64
CA PRO A 85 -17.87 3.95 -10.82
C PRO A 85 -18.66 5.24 -10.62
N ASN A 86 -18.79 5.64 -9.36
CA ASN A 86 -19.42 6.86 -8.90
C ASN A 86 -18.53 7.51 -7.83
N ILE A 87 -18.72 8.81 -7.58
CA ILE A 87 -17.96 9.58 -6.57
C ILE A 87 -18.04 8.96 -5.16
N GLY A 88 -19.15 8.28 -4.83
CA GLY A 88 -19.39 7.66 -3.54
C GLY A 88 -18.48 6.47 -3.19
N TYR A 89 -17.78 5.89 -4.16
CA TYR A 89 -16.78 4.84 -3.90
C TYR A 89 -15.39 5.40 -3.57
N GLY A 90 -15.22 6.72 -3.55
CA GLY A 90 -13.94 7.33 -3.21
C GLY A 90 -13.51 6.98 -1.78
N THR A 91 -12.24 6.62 -1.60
CA THR A 91 -11.64 6.47 -0.27
C THR A 91 -11.56 7.82 0.45
N ASP A 92 -11.47 7.75 1.78
CA ASP A 92 -11.33 8.93 2.63
C ASP A 92 -10.13 9.79 2.19
N LYS A 93 -10.26 11.12 2.31
CA LYS A 93 -9.25 12.08 1.87
C LYS A 93 -7.92 11.85 2.58
N LYS A 94 -7.94 11.45 3.86
CA LYS A 94 -6.73 11.19 4.65
C LYS A 94 -5.97 9.95 4.18
N THR A 95 -6.67 8.89 3.79
CA THR A 95 -6.08 7.58 3.46
C THR A 95 -5.86 7.37 1.96
N ARG A 96 -6.23 8.34 1.13
CA ARG A 96 -6.02 8.27 -0.31
C ARG A 96 -4.53 8.17 -0.64
N HIS A 97 -4.19 7.24 -1.54
CA HIS A 97 -2.81 6.96 -2.01
C HIS A 97 -1.86 6.37 -0.96
N TYR A 98 -2.36 5.92 0.19
CA TYR A 98 -1.57 5.14 1.13
C TYR A 98 -1.42 3.69 0.67
N LEU A 99 -0.24 3.13 0.92
CA LEU A 99 0.03 1.72 0.81
C LEU A 99 -0.48 0.99 2.08
N PRO A 100 -0.68 -0.33 2.01
CA PRO A 100 -1.07 -1.12 3.17
C PRO A 100 -0.04 -1.08 4.31
N ASN A 101 1.21 -0.69 4.03
CA ASN A 101 2.26 -0.47 5.01
C ASN A 101 2.10 0.83 5.83
N GLY A 102 1.12 1.68 5.52
CA GLY A 102 0.89 2.95 6.22
C GLY A 102 1.68 4.15 5.67
N PHE A 103 2.43 3.98 4.59
CA PHE A 103 3.19 5.06 3.93
C PHE A 103 2.56 5.46 2.58
N LYS A 104 2.84 6.67 2.11
CA LYS A 104 2.58 7.09 0.73
C LYS A 104 3.78 6.71 -0.14
N LYS A 105 3.54 6.12 -1.32
CA LYS A 105 4.63 5.85 -2.25
C LYS A 105 5.13 7.13 -2.91
N PHE A 106 6.45 7.26 -2.97
CA PHE A 106 7.14 8.25 -3.78
C PHE A 106 8.09 7.52 -4.72
N VAL A 107 7.95 7.75 -6.02
CA VAL A 107 8.79 7.10 -7.03
C VAL A 107 10.09 7.88 -7.15
N VAL A 108 11.22 7.20 -7.03
CA VAL A 108 12.56 7.80 -7.02
C VAL A 108 13.39 7.34 -8.22
N HIS A 109 14.03 8.28 -8.88
CA HIS A 109 14.88 8.06 -10.06
C HIS A 109 16.37 8.21 -9.78
N ASN A 110 16.76 9.06 -8.84
CA ASN A 110 18.15 9.39 -8.52
C ASN A 110 18.40 9.50 -7.02
N VAL A 111 19.66 9.62 -6.61
CA VAL A 111 20.05 9.71 -5.19
C VAL A 111 19.61 11.03 -4.56
N ASN A 112 19.63 12.12 -5.31
CA ASN A 112 19.25 13.45 -4.81
C ASN A 112 17.77 13.51 -4.41
N GLU A 113 16.91 12.75 -5.09
CA GLU A 113 15.49 12.64 -4.77
C GLU A 113 15.22 11.94 -3.43
N LEU A 114 16.19 11.16 -2.91
CA LEU A 114 16.09 10.61 -1.54
C LEU A 114 16.27 11.69 -0.47
N GLU A 115 17.00 12.76 -0.78
CA GLU A 115 17.24 13.83 0.20
C GLU A 115 15.97 14.63 0.49
N LEU A 116 15.10 14.78 -0.53
CA LEU A 116 13.75 15.33 -0.36
C LEU A 116 12.91 14.51 0.62
N LEU A 117 13.15 13.19 0.68
CA LEU A 117 12.41 12.30 1.57
C LEU A 117 12.89 12.38 3.01
N MET A 118 14.11 12.87 3.28
CA MET A 118 14.72 12.94 4.61
C MET A 118 13.84 13.66 5.65
N MET A 119 13.13 14.70 5.23
CA MET A 119 12.21 15.45 6.12
C MET A 119 10.87 14.73 6.34
N HIS A 120 10.53 13.74 5.50
CA HIS A 120 9.22 13.09 5.47
C HIS A 120 9.27 11.57 5.63
N ASN A 121 10.31 11.04 6.28
CA ASN A 121 10.56 9.61 6.50
C ASN A 121 9.36 8.85 7.10
N ARG A 122 8.54 9.51 7.94
CA ARG A 122 7.37 8.89 8.59
C ARG A 122 6.13 8.78 7.70
N THR A 123 6.08 9.56 6.63
CA THR A 123 4.89 9.69 5.77
C THR A 123 5.08 8.99 4.43
N TYR A 124 6.31 8.97 3.90
CA TYR A 124 6.60 8.45 2.57
C TYR A 124 7.54 7.26 2.59
N CYS A 125 7.32 6.34 1.67
CA CYS A 125 8.24 5.27 1.32
C CYS A 125 8.77 5.49 -0.10
N ALA A 126 10.03 5.15 -0.33
CA ALA A 126 10.65 5.24 -1.64
C ALA A 126 10.35 3.98 -2.48
N GLU A 127 9.97 4.18 -3.74
CA GLU A 127 9.85 3.11 -4.74
C GLU A 127 10.81 3.42 -5.89
N ILE A 128 11.80 2.57 -6.11
CA ILE A 128 12.81 2.84 -7.15
C ILE A 128 12.19 2.64 -8.54
N ALA A 129 12.25 3.66 -9.38
CA ALA A 129 11.66 3.64 -10.72
C ALA A 129 12.19 2.49 -11.59
N HIS A 130 11.33 1.98 -12.48
CA HIS A 130 11.64 0.81 -13.32
C HIS A 130 12.80 1.04 -14.30
N ASP A 131 13.13 2.29 -14.62
CA ASP A 131 14.20 2.66 -15.56
C ASP A 131 15.60 2.62 -14.94
N VAL A 132 15.70 2.59 -13.60
CA VAL A 132 16.98 2.67 -12.91
C VAL A 132 17.75 1.35 -13.06
N SER A 133 18.99 1.44 -13.54
CA SER A 133 19.95 0.34 -13.68
C SER A 133 20.39 -0.24 -12.32
N THR A 134 20.90 -1.47 -12.33
CA THR A 134 21.33 -2.20 -11.12
C THR A 134 22.39 -1.46 -10.30
N LYS A 135 23.40 -0.86 -10.94
CA LYS A 135 24.45 -0.08 -10.27
C LYS A 135 23.88 1.08 -9.45
N LYS A 136 23.03 1.91 -10.06
CA LYS A 136 22.37 3.04 -9.39
C LYS A 136 21.37 2.59 -8.31
N ARG A 137 20.74 1.42 -8.50
CA ARG A 137 19.86 0.82 -7.47
C ARG A 137 20.62 0.52 -6.20
N LYS A 138 21.84 -0.03 -6.29
CA LYS A 138 22.70 -0.29 -5.13
C LYS A 138 23.02 1.00 -4.37
N GLU A 139 23.46 2.03 -5.09
CA GLU A 139 23.75 3.36 -4.52
C GLU A 139 22.53 3.97 -3.81
N ILE A 140 21.34 3.86 -4.43
CA ILE A 140 20.08 4.34 -3.85
C ILE A 140 19.71 3.56 -2.57
N VAL A 141 19.88 2.23 -2.57
CA VAL A 141 19.55 1.39 -1.41
C VAL A 141 20.50 1.68 -0.24
N GLU A 142 21.80 1.82 -0.52
CA GLU A 142 22.82 2.18 0.48
C GLU A 142 22.53 3.56 1.08
N ARG A 143 22.23 4.56 0.24
CA ARG A 143 21.86 5.90 0.71
C ARG A 143 20.54 5.91 1.49
N ALA A 144 19.54 5.13 1.06
CA ALA A 144 18.28 5.01 1.77
C ALA A 144 18.46 4.42 3.18
N ALA A 145 19.37 3.46 3.34
CA ALA A 145 19.69 2.86 4.63
C ALA A 145 20.32 3.88 5.59
N GLN A 146 21.18 4.78 5.09
CA GLN A 146 21.76 5.86 5.89
C GLN A 146 20.72 6.88 6.36
N LEU A 147 19.72 7.16 5.53
CA LEU A 147 18.66 8.15 5.80
C LEU A 147 17.45 7.55 6.55
N ASP A 148 17.48 6.25 6.88
CA ASP A 148 16.38 5.47 7.45
C ASP A 148 15.06 5.60 6.67
N VAL A 149 15.16 5.59 5.33
CA VAL A 149 14.00 5.63 4.43
C VAL A 149 13.60 4.21 4.04
N VAL A 150 12.32 3.87 4.24
CA VAL A 150 11.78 2.57 3.84
C VAL A 150 11.62 2.52 2.33
N VAL A 151 12.38 1.65 1.67
CA VAL A 151 12.24 1.34 0.24
C VAL A 151 11.34 0.11 0.05
N THR A 152 10.36 0.15 -0.84
CA THR A 152 9.43 -0.98 -1.10
C THR A 152 10.07 -2.07 -1.96
N ASN A 153 10.84 -1.71 -2.98
CA ASN A 153 11.43 -2.64 -3.95
C ASN A 153 12.94 -2.83 -3.76
N LYS A 154 13.40 -3.02 -2.52
CA LYS A 154 14.84 -3.17 -2.16
C LYS A 154 15.56 -4.25 -2.96
N LEU A 155 14.92 -5.41 -3.14
CA LEU A 155 15.54 -6.59 -3.76
C LEU A 155 15.41 -6.63 -5.29
N ALA A 156 14.77 -5.63 -5.90
CA ALA A 156 14.48 -5.67 -7.32
C ALA A 156 15.77 -5.55 -8.17
N ARG A 157 16.01 -6.54 -9.03
CA ARG A 157 17.17 -6.68 -9.94
C ARG A 157 18.55 -6.87 -9.29
N LEU A 158 18.62 -7.03 -7.97
CA LEU A 158 19.88 -7.31 -7.25
C LEU A 158 20.11 -8.81 -6.99
N ARG A 159 19.12 -9.67 -7.26
CA ARG A 159 19.17 -11.12 -7.00
C ARG A 159 20.10 -11.94 -7.91
N SER A 160 20.72 -11.36 -8.92
CA SER A 160 21.44 -12.12 -9.96
C SER A 160 22.97 -12.07 -9.86
N GLN A 161 23.54 -11.64 -8.73
CA GLN A 161 25.01 -11.51 -8.58
C GLN A 161 25.64 -12.23 -7.38
N GLU A 162 24.87 -12.72 -6.40
CA GLU A 162 25.43 -13.29 -5.17
C GLU A 162 25.03 -14.75 -4.89
N ASP A 163 24.15 -15.35 -5.71
CA ASP A 163 23.59 -16.69 -5.48
C ASP A 163 24.08 -17.76 -6.49
N GLU A 164 25.23 -17.57 -7.15
CA GLU A 164 25.89 -18.58 -8.00
C GLU A 164 27.37 -18.77 -7.65
#